data_AF-A0A174UPC0-F1
#
_entry.id   AF-A0A174UPC0-F1
#
_cell.length_a   1.000
_cell.length_b   1.000
_cell.length_c   1.000
_cell.angle_alpha   90.00
_cell.angle_beta   90.00
_cell.angle_gamma   90.00
#
_symmetry.space_group_name_H-M   'P 1'
#
loop_
_entity.id
_entity.type
_entity.pdbx_description
1 polymer ?
#
loop_
_entity_poly.entity_id
_entity_poly.type
_entity_poly.pdbx_seq_one_letter_code
_entity_poly.pdbx_strand_id
1 'polypeptide(L)'
;MANVVLNELDHWIESQWQCNPVTENYAYRENAAGCPIQSHAYRAMRNTRLKEMYIVRYADDFRILCRTREQADRTLIAVTQWLKERLRLDVSPEKTRVVDVRRSYSEFLGFKIRLRKKGKKYVVQSHMCDKAYKKVKASLTKQVGNIKFPRKGRGEAGEVRLFNSMVMGIQNYYQLATDISIDCGDIGRTVNTVLKNRLKSGKTHRLKKEGRDLTKTEIQRYGKSEQLRYIVQSKEPIYPISYVQCKNPMSQRRKVCAYTAAGRSEIHDDLRINTFLLLQLMRAPTYSRSTEYADNRISLFSAQWGKCAVTGKKFQCISEIHCHHKKPKGIGGRDKYENLVLVLAPVHELIHAVDEDTIRSYLTALKLDTSQLTKLNKLRTLAKRKPIDLEKPNLTNNSHNGMTKETKKSV
;
A
#
# COMPACT_ATOMS: atom_id res chain seq x y z
N MET A 1 -6.86 4.89 27.34
CA MET A 1 -6.19 5.40 28.56
C MET A 1 -4.78 4.84 28.77
N ALA A 2 -4.49 3.56 28.54
CA ALA A 2 -3.16 2.96 28.81
C ALA A 2 -1.96 3.55 28.01
N ASN A 3 -2.15 3.97 26.75
CA ASN A 3 -1.03 4.44 25.91
C ASN A 3 -0.42 5.79 26.32
N VAL A 4 -1.20 6.68 26.93
CA VAL A 4 -0.72 8.01 27.38
C VAL A 4 0.14 7.85 28.64
N VAL A 5 -0.24 6.90 29.50
CA VAL A 5 0.36 6.70 30.83
C VAL A 5 1.76 6.09 30.74
N LEU A 6 2.01 5.22 29.77
CA LEU A 6 3.33 4.59 29.58
C LEU A 6 4.35 5.48 28.83
N ASN A 7 3.93 6.62 28.26
CA ASN A 7 4.87 7.51 27.58
C ASN A 7 5.87 8.14 28.56
N GLU A 8 5.46 8.41 29.80
CA GLU A 8 6.36 8.88 30.86
C GLU A 8 7.46 7.85 31.17
N LEU A 9 7.11 6.55 31.16
CA LEU A 9 8.08 5.47 31.36
C LEU A 9 9.12 5.47 30.24
N ASP A 10 8.68 5.61 28.99
CA ASP A 10 9.60 5.64 27.83
C ASP A 10 10.60 6.77 27.98
N HIS A 11 10.13 7.99 28.27
CA HIS A 11 11.01 9.15 28.47
C HIS A 11 11.96 8.97 29.66
N TRP A 12 11.48 8.40 30.76
CA TRP A 12 12.33 8.12 31.91
C TRP A 12 13.43 7.09 31.60
N ILE A 13 13.12 6.04 30.82
CA ILE A 13 14.12 5.06 30.37
C ILE A 13 15.09 5.68 29.37
N GLU A 14 14.58 6.42 28.39
CA GLU A 14 15.38 7.10 27.37
C GLU A 14 16.36 8.09 28.02
N SER A 15 15.94 8.85 29.05
CA SER A 15 16.81 9.79 29.76
C SER A 15 17.98 9.11 30.48
N GLN A 16 17.87 7.81 30.82
CA GLN A 16 18.98 7.07 31.43
C GLN A 16 20.14 6.83 30.46
N TRP A 17 19.87 6.78 29.14
CA TRP A 17 20.89 6.43 28.14
C TRP A 17 20.77 7.20 26.82
N GLN A 18 19.65 7.07 26.09
CA GLN A 18 19.50 7.63 24.73
C GLN A 18 19.45 9.16 24.71
N CYS A 19 18.77 9.76 25.69
CA CYS A 19 18.60 11.20 25.89
C CYS A 19 19.34 11.68 27.15
N ASN A 20 20.47 11.05 27.47
CA ASN A 20 21.27 11.47 28.61
C ASN A 20 21.95 12.82 28.30
N PRO A 21 22.03 13.78 29.24
CA PRO A 21 22.66 15.09 29.01
C PRO A 21 24.10 15.01 28.52
N VAL A 22 24.83 13.94 28.87
CA VAL A 22 26.19 13.70 28.35
C VAL A 22 26.21 13.64 26.82
N THR A 23 25.11 13.22 26.19
CA THR A 23 25.00 13.14 24.72
C THR A 23 24.95 14.52 24.04
N GLU A 24 24.53 15.57 24.75
CA GLU A 24 24.44 16.94 24.23
C GLU A 24 25.82 17.60 24.07
N ASN A 25 26.80 17.15 24.87
CA ASN A 25 28.18 17.62 24.82
C ASN A 25 28.98 17.07 23.63
N TYR A 26 28.39 16.23 22.79
CA TYR A 26 29.04 15.66 21.61
C TYR A 26 28.32 16.09 20.33
N ALA A 27 29.09 16.59 19.37
CA ALA A 27 28.58 16.80 18.02
C ALA A 27 28.08 15.48 17.40
N TYR A 28 26.93 15.53 16.75
CA TYR A 28 26.38 14.41 15.98
C TYR A 28 26.22 14.80 14.50
N ARG A 29 26.21 13.78 13.64
CA ARG A 29 25.84 13.92 12.22
C ARG A 29 24.49 13.26 12.00
N GLU A 30 23.71 13.73 11.04
CA GLU A 30 22.46 13.06 10.66
C GLU A 30 22.68 12.12 9.48
N ASN A 31 21.97 10.99 9.47
CA ASN A 31 21.90 10.15 8.28
C ASN A 31 20.87 10.68 7.27
N ALA A 32 20.78 10.07 6.09
CA ALA A 32 19.82 10.47 5.04
C ALA A 32 18.33 10.38 5.46
N ALA A 33 18.02 9.76 6.59
CA ALA A 33 16.68 9.68 7.16
C ALA A 33 16.40 10.72 8.27
N GLY A 34 17.38 11.58 8.58
CA GLY A 34 17.31 12.58 9.66
C GLY A 34 17.54 12.01 11.06
N CYS A 35 18.18 10.83 11.17
CA CYS A 35 18.50 10.24 12.47
C CYS A 35 19.91 10.67 12.91
N PRO A 36 20.06 11.20 14.14
CA PRO A 36 21.35 11.61 14.69
C PRO A 36 22.23 10.39 14.97
N ILE A 37 23.48 10.47 14.55
CA ILE A 37 24.52 9.47 14.76
C ILE A 37 25.31 9.87 16.00
N GLN A 38 24.87 9.38 17.16
CA GLN A 38 25.46 9.66 18.47
C GLN A 38 26.54 8.65 18.88
N SER A 39 27.24 8.03 17.91
CA SER A 39 28.20 6.95 18.19
C SER A 39 29.36 7.37 19.10
N HIS A 40 29.81 8.63 19.02
CA HIS A 40 30.87 9.16 19.88
C HIS A 40 30.39 9.32 21.32
N ALA A 41 29.20 9.91 21.53
CA ALA A 41 28.58 10.01 22.84
C ALA A 41 28.36 8.63 23.49
N TYR A 42 27.77 7.68 22.73
CA TYR A 42 27.57 6.32 23.24
C TYR A 42 28.89 5.62 23.58
N ARG A 43 29.97 5.87 22.82
CA ARG A 43 31.29 5.32 23.13
C ARG A 43 31.86 5.89 24.44
N ALA A 44 31.73 7.21 24.65
CA ALA A 44 32.18 7.86 25.88
C ALA A 44 31.38 7.37 27.09
N MET A 45 30.04 7.34 27.00
CA MET A 45 29.17 6.88 28.09
C MET A 45 29.43 5.43 28.48
N ARG A 46 29.79 4.55 27.53
CA ARG A 46 30.17 3.15 27.83
C ARG A 46 31.43 3.02 28.69
N ASN A 47 32.28 4.03 28.75
CA ASN A 47 33.46 4.06 29.62
C ASN A 47 33.14 4.56 31.05
N THR A 48 31.89 4.90 31.32
CA THR A 48 31.43 5.35 32.65
C THR A 48 30.68 4.25 33.39
N ARG A 49 30.14 4.55 34.58
CA ARG A 49 29.26 3.65 35.36
C ARG A 49 27.78 3.69 34.95
N LEU A 50 27.46 4.34 33.82
CA LEU A 50 26.12 4.37 33.25
C LEU A 50 25.70 2.99 32.71
N LYS A 51 24.40 2.74 32.72
CA LYS A 51 23.81 1.45 32.33
C LYS A 51 23.24 1.61 30.92
N GLU A 52 23.78 0.83 29.99
CA GLU A 52 23.33 0.87 28.60
C GLU A 52 22.00 0.14 28.48
N MET A 53 20.95 0.88 28.11
CA MET A 53 19.60 0.34 27.92
C MET A 53 18.89 1.00 26.73
N TYR A 54 18.04 0.22 26.07
CA TYR A 54 17.15 0.68 24.99
C TYR A 54 15.77 0.07 25.17
N ILE A 55 14.72 0.87 25.06
CA ILE A 55 13.34 0.39 25.14
C ILE A 55 12.74 0.20 23.74
N VAL A 56 12.00 -0.90 23.57
CA VAL A 56 11.10 -1.12 22.43
C VAL A 56 9.74 -1.45 23.01
N ARG A 57 8.74 -0.60 22.74
CA ARG A 57 7.37 -0.76 23.24
C ARG A 57 6.36 -0.85 22.11
N TYR A 58 5.37 -1.71 22.29
CA TYR A 58 4.18 -1.81 21.45
C TYR A 58 2.95 -1.96 22.34
N ALA A 59 2.15 -0.90 22.41
CA ALA A 59 1.05 -0.77 23.38
C ALA A 59 1.55 -1.01 24.82
N ASP A 60 1.10 -2.11 25.45
CA ASP A 60 1.44 -2.56 26.79
C ASP A 60 2.64 -3.52 26.83
N ASP A 61 2.99 -4.18 25.71
CA ASP A 61 4.12 -5.11 25.63
C ASP A 61 5.41 -4.37 25.28
N PHE A 62 6.42 -4.42 26.14
CA PHE A 62 7.72 -3.80 25.90
C PHE A 62 8.89 -4.70 26.28
N ARG A 63 10.05 -4.39 25.70
CA ARG A 63 11.33 -5.06 25.98
C ARG A 63 12.39 -3.99 26.21
N ILE A 64 13.22 -4.20 27.23
CA ILE A 64 14.38 -3.35 27.50
C ILE A 64 15.64 -4.15 27.23
N LEU A 65 16.44 -3.67 26.28
CA LEU A 65 17.67 -4.31 25.84
C LEU A 65 18.83 -3.75 26.67
N CYS A 66 19.50 -4.61 27.44
CA CYS A 66 20.66 -4.26 28.27
C CYS A 66 21.94 -4.95 27.78
N ARG A 67 23.11 -4.38 28.09
CA ARG A 67 24.41 -4.95 27.67
C ARG A 67 24.82 -6.19 28.47
N THR A 68 24.54 -6.22 29.77
CA THR A 68 24.90 -7.32 30.68
C THR A 68 23.70 -7.81 31.49
N ARG A 69 23.81 -9.03 32.04
CA ARG A 69 22.77 -9.62 32.89
C ARG A 69 22.54 -8.79 34.16
N GLU A 70 23.61 -8.38 34.83
CA GLU A 70 23.55 -7.54 36.03
C GLU A 70 22.83 -6.20 35.77
N GLN A 71 23.06 -5.57 34.62
CA GLN A 71 22.34 -4.37 34.23
C GLN A 71 20.85 -4.67 34.01
N ALA A 72 20.52 -5.79 33.37
CA ALA A 72 19.12 -6.18 33.16
C ALA A 72 18.37 -6.45 34.47
N ASP A 73 19.01 -7.12 35.45
CA ASP A 73 18.39 -7.39 36.75
C ASP A 73 18.16 -6.10 37.54
N ARG A 74 19.12 -5.16 37.53
CA ARG A 74 18.93 -3.82 38.13
C ARG A 74 17.84 -3.01 37.45
N THR A 75 17.82 -3.00 36.12
CA THR A 75 16.80 -2.29 35.34
C THR A 75 15.41 -2.87 35.60
N LEU A 76 15.29 -4.19 35.74
CA LEU A 76 14.02 -4.84 36.09
C LEU A 76 13.49 -4.35 37.44
N ILE A 77 14.34 -4.30 38.47
CA ILE A 77 13.96 -3.78 39.79
C ILE A 77 13.52 -2.32 39.69
N ALA A 78 14.33 -1.47 39.04
CA ALA A 78 14.06 -0.04 38.91
C ALA A 78 12.75 0.24 38.15
N VAL A 79 12.51 -0.45 37.04
CA VAL A 79 11.27 -0.29 36.25
C VAL A 79 10.06 -0.78 37.03
N THR A 80 10.19 -1.89 37.77
CA THR A 80 9.08 -2.42 38.59
C THR A 80 8.71 -1.46 39.70
N GLN A 81 9.69 -0.89 40.40
CA GLN A 81 9.47 0.14 41.42
C GLN A 81 8.85 1.40 40.81
N TRP A 82 9.39 1.88 39.70
CA TRP A 82 8.87 3.06 39.01
C TRP A 82 7.41 2.88 38.59
N LEU A 83 7.06 1.73 38.01
CA LEU A 83 5.68 1.40 37.61
C LEU A 83 4.73 1.37 38.83
N LYS A 84 5.19 0.79 39.94
CA LYS A 84 4.40 0.69 41.17
C LYS A 84 4.20 2.04 41.85
N GLU A 85 5.25 2.85 41.97
CA GLU A 85 5.19 4.13 42.68
C GLU A 85 4.51 5.22 41.85
N ARG A 86 4.88 5.32 40.56
CA ARG A 86 4.41 6.41 39.70
C ARG A 86 3.04 6.12 39.09
N LEU A 87 2.85 4.91 38.59
CA LEU A 87 1.64 4.53 37.85
C LEU A 87 0.68 3.67 38.65
N ARG A 88 1.08 3.19 39.85
CA ARG A 88 0.32 2.23 40.67
C ARG A 88 -0.06 0.97 39.88
N LEU A 89 0.87 0.51 39.03
CA LEU A 89 0.71 -0.68 38.21
C LEU A 89 1.60 -1.81 38.73
N ASP A 90 1.00 -2.98 38.97
CA ASP A 90 1.73 -4.18 39.33
C ASP A 90 2.20 -4.95 38.09
N VAL A 91 3.46 -5.40 38.14
CA VAL A 91 4.08 -6.20 37.07
C VAL A 91 3.82 -7.67 37.35
N SER A 92 3.35 -8.40 36.33
CA SER A 92 3.15 -9.86 36.43
C SER A 92 4.50 -10.58 36.48
N PRO A 93 4.85 -11.28 37.58
CA PRO A 93 6.13 -11.97 37.72
C PRO A 93 6.26 -13.17 36.76
N GLU A 94 5.15 -13.80 36.39
CA GLU A 94 5.14 -14.93 35.45
C GLU A 94 5.48 -14.53 34.01
N LYS A 95 5.07 -13.33 33.61
CA LYS A 95 5.31 -12.81 32.25
C LYS A 95 6.66 -12.12 32.14
N THR A 96 7.21 -11.66 33.25
CA THR A 96 8.41 -10.83 33.28
C THR A 96 9.64 -11.68 33.53
N ARG A 97 10.53 -11.75 32.53
CA ARG A 97 11.76 -12.52 32.62
C ARG A 97 12.90 -11.83 31.89
N VAL A 98 14.10 -11.96 32.45
CA VAL A 98 15.33 -11.54 31.79
C VAL A 98 15.88 -12.71 30.96
N VAL A 99 16.04 -12.49 29.65
CA VAL A 99 16.38 -13.50 28.66
C VAL A 99 17.72 -13.15 28.01
N ASP A 100 18.66 -14.10 27.98
CA ASP A 100 19.88 -13.95 27.18
C ASP A 100 19.58 -14.33 25.71
N VAL A 101 19.46 -13.30 24.88
CA VAL A 101 19.21 -13.42 23.44
C VAL A 101 20.35 -14.09 22.66
N ARG A 102 21.52 -14.32 23.26
CA ARG A 102 22.62 -15.10 22.63
C ARG A 102 22.41 -16.60 22.77
N ARG A 103 21.69 -17.03 23.81
CA ARG A 103 21.44 -18.45 24.14
C ARG A 103 20.03 -18.89 23.77
N SER A 104 19.06 -17.99 23.87
CA SER A 104 17.64 -18.29 23.77
C SER A 104 16.91 -17.27 22.90
N TYR A 105 15.72 -17.66 22.41
CA TYR A 105 14.86 -16.74 21.68
C TYR A 105 14.04 -15.87 22.64
N SER A 106 13.96 -14.58 22.35
CA SER A 106 12.98 -13.68 22.93
C SER A 106 11.76 -13.59 22.02
N GLU A 107 10.57 -13.79 22.57
CA GLU A 107 9.32 -13.66 21.82
C GLU A 107 8.76 -12.24 21.97
N PHE A 108 8.43 -11.60 20.85
CA PHE A 108 7.84 -10.27 20.80
C PHE A 108 7.00 -10.12 19.52
N LEU A 109 5.73 -9.68 19.67
CA LEU A 109 4.79 -9.45 18.56
C LEU A 109 4.70 -10.61 17.55
N GLY A 110 4.69 -11.86 18.03
CA GLY A 110 4.60 -13.03 17.16
C GLY A 110 5.89 -13.43 16.44
N PHE A 111 6.99 -12.73 16.70
CA PHE A 111 8.34 -13.11 16.27
C PHE A 111 9.11 -13.74 17.42
N LYS A 112 10.00 -14.67 17.11
CA LYS A 112 11.04 -15.13 18.03
C LYS A 112 12.39 -14.64 17.50
N ILE A 113 13.14 -13.92 18.34
CA ILE A 113 14.33 -13.15 17.95
C ILE A 113 15.50 -13.56 18.83
N ARG A 114 16.66 -13.82 18.23
CA ARG A 114 17.91 -14.08 18.94
C ARG A 114 19.10 -13.47 18.21
N LEU A 115 20.25 -13.46 18.87
CA LEU A 115 21.54 -13.11 18.27
C LEU A 115 22.27 -14.38 17.84
N ARG A 116 22.68 -14.42 16.57
CA ARG A 116 23.53 -15.46 16.00
C ARG A 116 24.91 -14.89 15.73
N LYS A 117 25.97 -15.61 16.11
CA LYS A 117 27.35 -15.23 15.76
C LYS A 117 27.59 -15.47 14.26
N LYS A 118 28.04 -14.45 13.53
CA LYS A 118 28.45 -14.50 12.12
C LYS A 118 29.85 -13.91 12.00
N GLY A 119 30.86 -14.77 11.99
CA GLY A 119 32.26 -14.37 12.07
C GLY A 119 32.57 -13.65 13.38
N LYS A 120 33.13 -12.43 13.29
CA LYS A 120 33.47 -11.57 14.44
C LYS A 120 32.30 -10.74 14.96
N LYS A 121 31.12 -10.79 14.33
CA LYS A 121 29.95 -9.96 14.68
C LYS A 121 28.75 -10.83 15.08
N TYR A 122 27.81 -10.23 15.79
CA TYR A 122 26.49 -10.82 16.01
C TYR A 122 25.51 -10.23 15.01
N VAL A 123 24.64 -11.08 14.47
CA VAL A 123 23.53 -10.70 13.60
C VAL A 123 22.22 -11.15 14.24
N VAL A 124 21.15 -10.42 13.96
CA VAL A 124 19.81 -10.82 14.37
C VAL A 124 19.39 -12.04 13.54
N GLN A 125 18.85 -13.04 14.22
CA GLN A 125 18.15 -14.16 13.62
C GLN A 125 16.71 -14.15 14.14
N SER A 126 15.74 -14.18 13.23
CA SER A 126 14.32 -14.12 13.58
C SER A 126 13.47 -15.10 12.77
N HIS A 127 12.46 -15.62 13.46
CA HIS A 127 11.48 -16.59 12.96
C HIS A 127 10.07 -16.22 13.43
N MET A 128 9.06 -16.90 12.90
CA MET A 128 7.72 -16.94 13.50
C MET A 128 7.79 -17.58 14.89
N CYS A 129 7.01 -17.08 15.86
CA CYS A 129 6.85 -17.79 17.12
C CYS A 129 6.10 -19.11 16.92
N ASP A 130 6.36 -20.09 17.78
CA ASP A 130 5.84 -21.45 17.58
C ASP A 130 4.31 -21.50 17.62
N LYS A 131 3.69 -20.67 18.46
CA LYS A 131 2.23 -20.49 18.53
C LYS A 131 1.67 -19.93 17.22
N ALA A 132 2.29 -18.90 16.65
CA ALA A 132 1.86 -18.30 15.39
C ALA A 132 2.07 -19.26 14.22
N TYR A 133 3.23 -19.92 14.16
CA TYR A 133 3.54 -20.95 13.16
C TYR A 133 2.45 -22.05 13.15
N LYS A 134 2.13 -22.61 14.32
CA LYS A 134 1.10 -23.65 14.45
C LYS A 134 -0.28 -23.14 14.03
N LYS A 135 -0.66 -21.93 14.46
CA LYS A 135 -1.93 -21.29 14.10
C LYS A 135 -2.05 -21.08 12.59
N VAL A 136 -1.03 -20.54 11.94
CA VAL A 136 -1.00 -20.31 10.50
C VAL A 136 -1.12 -21.63 9.74
N LYS A 137 -0.31 -22.64 10.11
CA LYS A 137 -0.34 -23.97 9.49
C LYS A 137 -1.73 -24.60 9.57
N ALA A 138 -2.35 -24.56 10.75
CA ALA A 138 -3.70 -25.09 10.96
C ALA A 138 -4.76 -24.29 10.17
N SER A 139 -4.67 -22.96 10.17
CA SER A 139 -5.63 -22.10 9.49
C SER A 139 -5.59 -22.27 7.97
N LEU A 140 -4.40 -22.33 7.36
CA LEU A 140 -4.26 -22.56 5.93
C LEU A 140 -4.73 -23.96 5.54
N THR A 141 -4.37 -24.98 6.31
CA THR A 141 -4.82 -26.36 6.08
C THR A 141 -6.34 -26.49 6.13
N LYS A 142 -6.98 -25.84 7.12
CA LYS A 142 -8.43 -25.77 7.23
C LYS A 142 -9.05 -25.06 6.02
N GLN A 143 -8.43 -23.97 5.57
CA GLN A 143 -8.93 -23.23 4.41
C GLN A 143 -8.84 -24.04 3.11
N VAL A 144 -7.81 -24.87 2.94
CA VAL A 144 -7.75 -25.83 1.82
C VAL A 144 -8.91 -26.83 1.87
N GLY A 145 -9.33 -27.26 3.06
CA GLY A 145 -10.54 -28.05 3.25
C GLY A 145 -11.80 -27.36 2.72
N ASN A 146 -11.94 -26.05 3.00
CA ASN A 146 -13.04 -25.24 2.50
C ASN A 146 -12.98 -25.04 0.96
N ILE A 147 -11.79 -25.05 0.33
CA ILE A 147 -11.69 -25.02 -1.14
C ILE A 147 -12.23 -26.31 -1.76
N LYS A 148 -11.96 -27.47 -1.12
CA LYS A 148 -12.49 -28.76 -1.60
C LYS A 148 -14.02 -28.78 -1.50
N PHE A 149 -14.55 -28.33 -0.36
CA PHE A 149 -15.98 -28.30 -0.04
C PHE A 149 -16.40 -26.86 0.31
N PRO A 150 -16.69 -26.03 -0.71
CA PRO A 150 -17.02 -24.62 -0.50
C PRO A 150 -18.27 -24.42 0.34
N ARG A 151 -18.27 -23.36 1.15
CA ARG A 151 -19.45 -22.96 1.93
C ARG A 151 -20.54 -22.39 1.01
N LYS A 152 -21.80 -22.62 1.39
CA LYS A 152 -22.97 -22.03 0.70
C LYS A 152 -22.79 -20.50 0.61
N GLY A 153 -22.93 -19.96 -0.61
CA GLY A 153 -22.87 -18.52 -0.89
C GLY A 153 -21.52 -17.95 -1.33
N ARG A 154 -20.37 -18.61 -1.06
CA ARG A 154 -19.04 -18.10 -1.48
C ARG A 154 -18.48 -18.79 -2.73
N GLY A 155 -18.78 -20.08 -2.90
CA GLY A 155 -18.26 -20.90 -4.01
C GLY A 155 -16.75 -21.12 -3.94
N GLU A 156 -16.23 -21.95 -4.85
CA GLU A 156 -14.81 -22.32 -4.89
C GLU A 156 -13.90 -21.10 -5.11
N ALA A 157 -14.24 -20.24 -6.07
CA ALA A 157 -13.46 -19.04 -6.38
C ALA A 157 -13.33 -18.11 -5.18
N GLY A 158 -14.39 -17.91 -4.41
CA GLY A 158 -14.33 -17.06 -3.22
C GLY A 158 -13.50 -17.67 -2.08
N GLU A 159 -13.52 -18.99 -1.90
CA GLU A 159 -12.66 -19.67 -0.91
C GLU A 159 -11.17 -19.64 -1.31
N VAL A 160 -10.86 -19.70 -2.61
CA VAL A 160 -9.50 -19.51 -3.15
C VAL A 160 -9.03 -18.07 -2.93
N ARG A 161 -9.88 -17.06 -3.19
CA ARG A 161 -9.57 -15.65 -2.92
C ARG A 161 -9.31 -15.40 -1.43
N LEU A 162 -10.09 -16.02 -0.54
CA LEU A 162 -9.86 -15.96 0.89
C LEU A 162 -8.51 -16.59 1.29
N PHE A 163 -8.19 -17.77 0.75
CA PHE A 163 -6.88 -18.40 0.96
C PHE A 163 -5.73 -17.49 0.52
N ASN A 164 -5.85 -16.89 -0.67
CA ASN A 164 -4.85 -15.97 -1.22
C ASN A 164 -4.68 -14.72 -0.34
N SER A 165 -5.79 -14.15 0.15
CA SER A 165 -5.76 -13.01 1.09
C SER A 165 -5.03 -13.37 2.39
N MET A 166 -5.29 -14.56 2.95
CA MET A 166 -4.59 -15.05 4.13
C MET A 166 -3.09 -15.21 3.86
N VAL A 167 -2.70 -15.84 2.75
CA VAL A 167 -1.29 -16.01 2.36
C VAL A 167 -0.61 -14.65 2.23
N MET A 168 -1.21 -13.70 1.52
CA MET A 168 -0.66 -12.35 1.38
C MET A 168 -0.48 -11.66 2.74
N GLY A 169 -1.48 -11.76 3.63
CA GLY A 169 -1.41 -11.18 4.97
C GLY A 169 -0.26 -11.74 5.79
N ILE A 170 -0.10 -13.08 5.80
CA ILE A 170 0.99 -13.76 6.50
C ILE A 170 2.34 -13.34 5.93
N GLN A 171 2.51 -13.38 4.60
CA GLN A 171 3.76 -12.99 3.97
C GLN A 171 4.09 -11.51 4.23
N ASN A 172 3.10 -10.61 4.15
CA ASN A 172 3.32 -9.18 4.39
C ASN A 172 3.74 -8.88 5.82
N TYR A 173 3.19 -9.58 6.80
CA TYR A 173 3.52 -9.39 8.20
C TYR A 173 4.89 -9.98 8.53
N TYR A 174 5.13 -11.23 8.13
CA TYR A 174 6.33 -11.97 8.52
C TYR A 174 7.53 -11.81 7.59
N GLN A 175 7.41 -11.12 6.44
CA GLN A 175 8.57 -10.82 5.57
C GLN A 175 9.72 -10.10 6.28
N LEU A 176 9.50 -9.52 7.47
CA LEU A 176 10.55 -8.88 8.26
C LEU A 176 11.43 -9.88 9.05
N ALA A 177 11.00 -11.14 9.16
CA ALA A 177 11.80 -12.17 9.81
C ALA A 177 12.91 -12.69 8.88
N THR A 178 14.13 -12.80 9.39
CA THR A 178 15.31 -13.16 8.57
C THR A 178 15.18 -14.53 7.94
N ASP A 179 14.59 -15.48 8.68
CA ASP A 179 14.52 -16.88 8.31
C ASP A 179 13.08 -17.29 7.91
N ILE A 180 12.25 -16.31 7.52
CA ILE A 180 10.85 -16.55 7.16
C ILE A 180 10.68 -17.53 5.99
N SER A 181 11.63 -17.59 5.07
CA SER A 181 11.61 -18.54 3.95
C SER A 181 11.68 -19.99 4.43
N ILE A 182 12.35 -20.25 5.56
CA ILE A 182 12.43 -21.57 6.18
C ILE A 182 11.08 -21.92 6.80
N ASP A 183 10.54 -21.01 7.62
CA ASP A 183 9.26 -21.22 8.32
C ASP A 183 8.10 -21.41 7.33
N CYS A 184 7.96 -20.50 6.36
CA CYS A 184 6.95 -20.58 5.32
C CYS A 184 7.21 -21.71 4.32
N GLY A 185 8.47 -22.13 4.13
CA GLY A 185 8.83 -23.30 3.35
C GLY A 185 8.25 -24.58 3.95
N ASP A 186 8.36 -24.75 5.26
CA ASP A 186 7.81 -25.92 5.96
C ASP A 186 6.27 -25.90 6.05
N ILE A 187 5.68 -24.73 6.33
CA ILE A 187 4.23 -24.53 6.23
C ILE A 187 3.76 -24.87 4.81
N GLY A 188 4.46 -24.35 3.80
CA GLY A 188 4.16 -24.56 2.39
C GLY A 188 4.22 -26.03 2.00
N ARG A 189 5.20 -26.80 2.48
CA ARG A 189 5.26 -28.25 2.26
C ARG A 189 3.99 -28.94 2.75
N THR A 190 3.56 -28.65 3.98
CA THR A 190 2.35 -29.25 4.56
C THR A 190 1.11 -28.85 3.78
N VAL A 191 0.94 -27.54 3.52
CA VAL A 191 -0.23 -27.01 2.81
C VAL A 191 -0.29 -27.56 1.37
N ASN A 192 0.84 -27.68 0.69
CA ASN A 192 0.93 -28.23 -0.66
C ASN A 192 0.59 -29.73 -0.69
N THR A 193 1.02 -30.51 0.30
CA THR A 193 0.60 -31.91 0.42
C THR A 193 -0.91 -32.02 0.59
N VAL A 194 -1.50 -31.17 1.44
CA VAL A 194 -2.95 -31.17 1.64
C VAL A 194 -3.69 -30.72 0.38
N LEU A 195 -3.21 -29.68 -0.31
CA LEU A 195 -3.75 -29.23 -1.59
C LEU A 195 -3.73 -30.37 -2.61
N LYS A 196 -2.58 -31.03 -2.78
CA LYS A 196 -2.43 -32.14 -3.73
C LYS A 196 -3.37 -33.31 -3.41
N ASN A 197 -3.47 -33.69 -2.14
CA ASN A 197 -4.28 -34.84 -1.75
C ASN A 197 -5.78 -34.52 -1.79
N ARG A 198 -6.19 -33.34 -1.34
CA ARG A 198 -7.62 -32.97 -1.25
C ARG A 198 -8.22 -32.59 -2.61
N LEU A 199 -7.43 -32.03 -3.51
CA LEU A 199 -7.89 -31.55 -4.83
C LEU A 199 -7.65 -32.56 -5.96
N LYS A 200 -7.20 -33.78 -5.64
CA LYS A 200 -7.18 -34.92 -6.55
C LYS A 200 -8.60 -35.41 -6.80
N SER A 201 -8.94 -35.66 -8.07
CA SER A 201 -10.24 -36.20 -8.51
C SER A 201 -10.00 -37.38 -9.44
N GLY A 202 -9.95 -38.59 -8.88
CA GLY A 202 -9.60 -39.80 -9.64
C GLY A 202 -8.17 -39.72 -10.20
N LYS A 203 -8.04 -39.88 -11.54
CA LYS A 203 -6.75 -39.78 -12.27
C LYS A 203 -6.34 -38.34 -12.58
N THR A 204 -7.20 -37.34 -12.36
CA THR A 204 -6.95 -35.93 -12.70
C THR A 204 -6.81 -35.06 -11.44
N HIS A 205 -6.26 -33.86 -11.61
CA HIS A 205 -6.03 -32.90 -10.54
C HIS A 205 -6.74 -31.58 -10.83
N ARG A 206 -7.40 -30.99 -9.83
CA ARG A 206 -8.04 -29.65 -9.96
C ARG A 206 -7.02 -28.50 -10.01
N LEU A 207 -5.72 -28.78 -9.98
CA LEU A 207 -4.66 -27.77 -10.07
C LEU A 207 -3.95 -27.89 -11.41
N LYS A 208 -3.76 -26.77 -12.10
CA LYS A 208 -3.06 -26.64 -13.38
C LYS A 208 -1.99 -25.56 -13.32
N LYS A 209 -1.13 -25.51 -14.34
CA LYS A 209 -0.09 -24.48 -14.50
C LYS A 209 -0.62 -23.19 -15.14
N GLU A 210 -1.75 -23.28 -15.83
CA GLU A 210 -2.37 -22.18 -16.56
C GLU A 210 -3.75 -21.86 -15.97
N GLY A 211 -4.13 -20.59 -16.00
CA GLY A 211 -5.39 -20.08 -15.49
C GLY A 211 -5.67 -18.67 -16.02
N ARG A 212 -6.30 -17.82 -15.21
CA ARG A 212 -6.54 -16.41 -15.60
C ARG A 212 -5.25 -15.61 -15.61
N ASP A 213 -5.28 -14.47 -16.31
CA ASP A 213 -4.22 -13.48 -16.22
C ASP A 213 -4.07 -12.94 -14.79
N LEU A 214 -2.81 -12.74 -14.39
CA LEU A 214 -2.46 -12.14 -13.12
C LEU A 214 -2.57 -10.61 -13.20
N THR A 215 -2.98 -10.01 -12.10
CA THR A 215 -2.92 -8.56 -11.89
C THR A 215 -1.46 -8.08 -11.84
N LYS A 216 -1.21 -6.78 -12.06
CA LYS A 216 0.14 -6.21 -11.99
C LYS A 216 0.85 -6.52 -10.66
N THR A 217 0.12 -6.47 -9.55
CA THR A 217 0.62 -6.80 -8.21
C THR A 217 0.95 -8.27 -8.05
N GLU A 218 0.12 -9.17 -8.60
CA GLU A 218 0.39 -10.61 -8.61
C GLU A 218 1.60 -10.96 -9.48
N ILE A 219 1.76 -10.31 -10.64
CA ILE A 219 2.93 -10.49 -11.51
C ILE A 219 4.20 -10.05 -10.79
N GLN A 220 4.18 -8.88 -10.15
CA GLN A 220 5.34 -8.37 -9.42
C GLN A 220 5.76 -9.32 -8.30
N ARG A 221 4.79 -9.94 -7.62
CA ARG A 221 5.05 -10.79 -6.45
C ARG A 221 5.32 -12.25 -6.78
N TYR A 222 4.60 -12.83 -7.75
CA TYR A 222 4.61 -14.26 -8.03
C TYR A 222 4.95 -14.60 -9.49
N GLY A 223 5.17 -13.62 -10.37
CA GLY A 223 5.39 -13.85 -11.80
C GLY A 223 6.62 -14.71 -12.12
N LYS A 224 7.60 -14.75 -11.22
CA LYS A 224 8.79 -15.63 -11.32
C LYS A 224 8.67 -16.92 -10.50
N SER A 225 7.49 -17.22 -9.96
CA SER A 225 7.28 -18.38 -9.09
C SER A 225 6.86 -19.61 -9.87
N GLU A 226 7.70 -20.63 -9.90
CA GLU A 226 7.36 -21.95 -10.47
C GLU A 226 6.34 -22.73 -9.62
N GLN A 227 6.05 -22.25 -8.41
CA GLN A 227 5.11 -22.88 -7.48
C GLN A 227 3.66 -22.46 -7.72
N LEU A 228 3.43 -21.43 -8.55
CA LEU A 228 2.09 -20.93 -8.83
C LEU A 228 1.25 -21.99 -9.54
N ARG A 229 0.03 -22.22 -9.04
CA ARG A 229 -0.94 -23.16 -9.62
C ARG A 229 -2.29 -22.48 -9.70
N TYR A 230 -3.16 -22.98 -10.57
CA TYR A 230 -4.49 -22.45 -10.78
C TYR A 230 -5.52 -23.54 -10.60
N ILE A 231 -6.69 -23.16 -10.09
CA ILE A 231 -7.82 -24.08 -9.97
C ILE A 231 -8.53 -24.19 -11.31
N VAL A 232 -8.82 -25.41 -11.78
CA VAL A 232 -9.38 -25.67 -13.11
C VAL A 232 -10.69 -24.93 -13.37
N GLN A 233 -11.65 -25.02 -12.43
CA GLN A 233 -13.00 -24.51 -12.64
C GLN A 233 -13.07 -22.98 -12.53
N SER A 234 -12.48 -22.42 -11.47
CA SER A 234 -12.47 -20.96 -11.24
C SER A 234 -11.39 -20.22 -12.02
N LYS A 235 -10.37 -20.92 -12.55
CA LYS A 235 -9.15 -20.35 -13.15
C LYS A 235 -8.36 -19.43 -12.21
N GLU A 236 -8.70 -19.37 -10.93
CA GLU A 236 -8.04 -18.52 -9.94
C GLU A 236 -6.67 -19.10 -9.54
N PRO A 237 -5.63 -18.25 -9.37
CA PRO A 237 -4.34 -18.68 -8.86
C PRO A 237 -4.43 -19.08 -7.38
N ILE A 238 -3.54 -19.97 -6.95
CA ILE A 238 -3.27 -20.26 -5.54
C ILE A 238 -1.90 -19.71 -5.20
N TYR A 239 -1.85 -18.76 -4.29
CA TYR A 239 -0.59 -18.13 -3.90
C TYR A 239 0.29 -19.10 -3.08
N PRO A 240 1.55 -19.30 -3.49
CA PRO A 240 2.47 -20.15 -2.75
C PRO A 240 2.97 -19.44 -1.49
N ILE A 241 2.55 -19.92 -0.31
CA ILE A 241 2.98 -19.37 0.99
C ILE A 241 4.50 -19.40 1.17
N SER A 242 5.16 -20.43 0.64
CA SER A 242 6.61 -20.63 0.61
C SER A 242 7.35 -19.60 -0.25
N TYR A 243 6.66 -18.90 -1.16
CA TYR A 243 7.27 -17.86 -2.00
C TYR A 243 7.25 -16.50 -1.29
N VAL A 244 8.00 -16.42 -0.20
CA VAL A 244 8.20 -15.22 0.59
C VAL A 244 9.68 -14.88 0.63
N GLN A 245 10.00 -13.60 0.53
CA GLN A 245 11.37 -13.10 0.64
C GLN A 245 11.47 -12.21 1.88
N CYS A 246 12.58 -12.35 2.59
CA CYS A 246 12.89 -11.44 3.69
C CYS A 246 13.11 -10.04 3.13
N LYS A 247 12.47 -9.05 3.74
CA LYS A 247 12.64 -7.63 3.46
C LYS A 247 13.29 -6.97 4.66
N ASN A 248 14.36 -6.22 4.42
CA ASN A 248 15.03 -5.49 5.48
C ASN A 248 14.07 -4.45 6.10
N PRO A 249 13.88 -4.47 7.42
CA PRO A 249 13.08 -3.46 8.10
C PRO A 249 13.84 -2.13 8.07
N MET A 250 13.34 -1.18 7.29
CA MET A 250 13.87 0.19 7.26
C MET A 250 13.04 1.07 8.19
N SER A 251 13.71 1.88 9.01
CA SER A 251 13.03 2.89 9.82
C SER A 251 12.30 3.91 8.94
N GLN A 252 11.16 4.40 9.41
CA GLN A 252 10.51 5.55 8.78
C GLN A 252 11.41 6.79 8.92
N ARG A 253 11.28 7.73 7.97
CA ARG A 253 11.98 9.01 8.05
C ARG A 253 11.47 9.78 9.27
N ARG A 254 12.35 10.39 10.05
CA ARG A 254 11.99 11.06 11.30
C ARG A 254 11.03 12.26 11.12
N LYS A 255 11.08 12.90 9.94
CA LYS A 255 10.16 13.97 9.56
C LYS A 255 8.70 13.51 9.41
N VAL A 256 8.46 12.22 9.19
CA VAL A 256 7.13 11.64 9.06
C VAL A 256 6.54 11.46 10.46
N CYS A 257 5.49 12.22 10.77
CA CYS A 257 4.84 12.17 12.08
C CYS A 257 3.34 12.46 11.94
N ALA A 258 2.50 11.54 12.40
CA ALA A 258 1.04 11.70 12.34
C ALA A 258 0.50 12.81 13.26
N TYR A 259 1.28 13.20 14.28
CA TYR A 259 0.83 14.14 15.31
C TYR A 259 1.14 15.61 14.97
N THR A 260 2.17 15.89 14.17
CA THR A 260 2.53 17.26 13.76
C THR A 260 1.96 17.59 12.39
N ALA A 261 1.57 18.85 12.15
CA ALA A 261 1.05 19.27 10.85
C ALA A 261 2.09 19.08 9.72
N ALA A 262 3.35 19.48 9.98
CA ALA A 262 4.46 19.29 9.05
C ALA A 262 4.71 17.80 8.75
N GLY A 263 4.70 16.94 9.78
CA GLY A 263 4.90 15.51 9.59
C GLY A 263 3.73 14.80 8.93
N ARG A 264 2.50 15.29 9.11
CA ARG A 264 1.32 14.82 8.38
C ARG A 264 1.38 15.20 6.92
N SER A 265 1.89 16.39 6.56
CA SER A 265 2.07 16.76 5.16
C SER A 265 2.92 15.72 4.44
N GLU A 266 4.02 15.25 5.03
CA GLU A 266 4.85 14.20 4.43
C GLU A 266 4.14 12.85 4.22
N ILE A 267 3.08 12.56 5.00
CA ILE A 267 2.22 11.36 4.81
C ILE A 267 1.20 11.61 3.69
N HIS A 268 0.63 12.82 3.65
CA HIS A 268 -0.47 13.19 2.77
C HIS A 268 -0.04 13.84 1.45
N ASP A 269 1.25 14.13 1.27
CA ASP A 269 1.84 14.64 0.04
C ASP A 269 1.69 13.66 -1.13
N ASP A 270 1.46 12.36 -0.84
CA ASP A 270 1.13 11.32 -1.81
C ASP A 270 -0.39 11.28 -2.15
N LEU A 271 -1.23 11.97 -1.38
CA LEU A 271 -2.69 12.04 -1.54
C LEU A 271 -3.12 13.38 -2.17
N ARG A 272 -2.36 13.91 -3.14
CA ARG A 272 -2.62 15.18 -3.88
C ARG A 272 -3.96 15.26 -4.64
N ILE A 273 -4.86 14.32 -4.42
CA ILE A 273 -6.18 14.22 -5.05
C ILE A 273 -7.19 14.96 -4.18
N ASN A 274 -8.15 15.65 -4.79
CA ASN A 274 -9.26 16.26 -4.07
C ASN A 274 -10.16 15.16 -3.47
N THR A 275 -9.95 14.85 -2.18
CA THR A 275 -10.65 13.79 -1.45
C THR A 275 -12.12 14.08 -1.27
N PHE A 276 -12.51 15.35 -1.13
CA PHE A 276 -13.91 15.75 -1.10
C PHE A 276 -14.61 15.36 -2.40
N LEU A 277 -14.02 15.73 -3.54
CA LEU A 277 -14.57 15.41 -4.86
C LEU A 277 -14.62 13.90 -5.11
N LEU A 278 -13.60 13.14 -4.64
CA LEU A 278 -13.60 11.68 -4.69
C LEU A 278 -14.77 11.08 -3.90
N LEU A 279 -15.00 11.54 -2.66
CA LEU A 279 -16.12 11.08 -1.83
C LEU A 279 -17.47 11.38 -2.47
N GLN A 280 -17.62 12.56 -3.07
CA GLN A 280 -18.85 12.87 -3.79
C GLN A 280 -19.00 11.98 -5.04
N LEU A 281 -17.93 11.73 -5.80
CA LEU A 281 -17.94 10.83 -6.96
C LEU A 281 -18.31 9.39 -6.59
N MET A 282 -17.92 8.93 -5.39
CA MET A 282 -18.31 7.62 -4.84
C MET A 282 -19.78 7.55 -4.46
N ARG A 283 -20.35 8.65 -3.92
CA ARG A 283 -21.76 8.72 -3.51
C ARG A 283 -22.72 9.00 -4.66
N ALA A 284 -22.22 9.56 -5.77
CA ALA A 284 -23.02 9.91 -6.93
C ALA A 284 -23.56 8.65 -7.63
N PRO A 285 -24.89 8.42 -7.60
CA PRO A 285 -25.47 7.19 -8.11
C PRO A 285 -25.37 7.11 -9.64
N THR A 286 -25.10 5.91 -10.16
CA THR A 286 -25.06 5.63 -11.60
C THR A 286 -26.10 4.59 -11.99
N TYR A 287 -27.38 4.90 -11.78
CA TYR A 287 -28.49 3.96 -11.94
C TYR A 287 -28.58 3.30 -13.34
N SER A 288 -28.07 3.95 -14.40
CA SER A 288 -28.08 3.45 -15.78
C SER A 288 -26.78 2.77 -16.23
N ARG A 289 -25.83 2.53 -15.32
CA ARG A 289 -24.50 1.96 -15.65
C ARG A 289 -24.21 0.71 -14.81
N SER A 290 -23.25 -0.09 -15.27
CA SER A 290 -22.82 -1.30 -14.55
C SER A 290 -22.04 -0.97 -13.28
N THR A 291 -22.02 -1.90 -12.32
CA THR A 291 -21.17 -1.80 -11.11
C THR A 291 -19.69 -1.67 -11.48
N GLU A 292 -19.23 -2.41 -12.50
CA GLU A 292 -17.87 -2.34 -13.02
C GLU A 292 -17.52 -0.92 -13.50
N TYR A 293 -18.45 -0.24 -14.18
CA TYR A 293 -18.25 1.15 -14.62
C TYR A 293 -18.11 2.11 -13.43
N ALA A 294 -18.93 1.96 -12.39
CA ALA A 294 -18.88 2.79 -11.19
C ALA A 294 -17.54 2.64 -10.44
N ASP A 295 -17.10 1.41 -10.20
CA ASP A 295 -15.84 1.10 -9.53
C ASP A 295 -14.62 1.59 -10.33
N ASN A 296 -14.64 1.39 -11.65
CA ASN A 296 -13.56 1.85 -12.53
C ASN A 296 -13.51 3.37 -12.61
N ARG A 297 -14.64 4.08 -12.53
CA ARG A 297 -14.68 5.55 -12.50
C ARG A 297 -13.96 6.11 -11.26
N ILE A 298 -14.20 5.52 -10.09
CA ILE A 298 -13.52 5.88 -8.82
C ILE A 298 -12.02 5.61 -8.94
N SER A 299 -11.66 4.42 -9.44
CA SER A 299 -10.28 4.00 -9.63
C SER A 299 -9.52 4.94 -10.60
N LEU A 300 -10.18 5.38 -11.68
CA LEU A 300 -9.61 6.32 -12.64
C LEU A 300 -9.40 7.72 -12.05
N PHE A 301 -10.31 8.20 -11.18
CA PHE A 301 -10.14 9.50 -10.55
C PHE A 301 -8.86 9.56 -9.73
N SER A 302 -8.59 8.49 -8.97
CA SER A 302 -7.34 8.34 -8.23
C SER A 302 -6.14 8.21 -9.16
N ALA A 303 -6.21 7.35 -10.18
CA ALA A 303 -5.10 7.13 -11.12
C ALA A 303 -4.75 8.36 -11.97
N GLN A 304 -5.74 9.20 -12.29
CA GLN A 304 -5.57 10.44 -13.05
C GLN A 304 -5.32 11.66 -12.15
N TRP A 305 -5.08 11.47 -10.85
CA TRP A 305 -4.79 12.55 -9.91
C TRP A 305 -5.91 13.61 -9.85
N GLY A 306 -7.16 13.22 -10.04
CA GLY A 306 -8.30 14.14 -10.12
C GLY A 306 -8.23 15.14 -11.28
N LYS A 307 -7.56 14.77 -12.37
CA LYS A 307 -7.37 15.62 -13.56
C LYS A 307 -7.96 15.00 -14.83
N CYS A 308 -8.31 15.88 -15.76
CA CYS A 308 -8.66 15.51 -17.13
C CYS A 308 -7.48 14.83 -17.83
N ALA A 309 -7.69 13.66 -18.43
CA ALA A 309 -6.62 12.92 -19.10
C ALA A 309 -6.02 13.66 -20.31
N VAL A 310 -6.81 14.51 -20.97
CA VAL A 310 -6.38 15.30 -22.13
C VAL A 310 -5.73 16.59 -21.67
N THR A 311 -6.47 17.48 -21.00
CA THR A 311 -6.02 18.84 -20.70
C THR A 311 -5.13 18.95 -19.46
N GLY A 312 -5.10 17.93 -18.60
CA GLY A 312 -4.39 17.97 -17.31
C GLY A 312 -5.01 18.92 -16.27
N LYS A 313 -6.10 19.63 -16.59
CA LYS A 313 -6.83 20.49 -15.65
C LYS A 313 -7.45 19.64 -14.54
N LYS A 314 -7.34 20.12 -13.30
CA LYS A 314 -8.01 19.51 -12.14
C LYS A 314 -9.52 19.70 -12.28
N PHE A 315 -10.29 18.67 -11.98
CA PHE A 315 -11.75 18.78 -11.88
C PHE A 315 -12.11 19.60 -10.65
N GLN A 316 -13.05 20.53 -10.79
CA GLN A 316 -13.52 21.37 -9.68
C GLN A 316 -14.79 20.79 -9.05
N CYS A 317 -15.64 20.15 -9.85
CA CYS A 317 -16.89 19.55 -9.40
C CYS A 317 -17.20 18.24 -10.15
N ILE A 318 -18.16 17.46 -9.66
CA ILE A 318 -18.48 16.14 -10.24
C ILE A 318 -19.09 16.26 -11.63
N SER A 319 -19.90 17.30 -11.87
CA SER A 319 -20.59 17.53 -13.14
C SER A 319 -19.62 17.74 -14.30
N GLU A 320 -18.40 18.17 -14.04
CA GLU A 320 -17.34 18.28 -15.04
C GLU A 320 -16.70 16.94 -15.40
N ILE A 321 -16.82 15.93 -14.53
CA ILE A 321 -16.16 14.62 -14.68
C ILE A 321 -16.98 13.76 -15.62
N HIS A 322 -16.56 13.68 -16.87
CA HIS A 322 -17.13 12.76 -17.83
C HIS A 322 -16.27 11.50 -17.97
N CYS A 323 -16.85 10.33 -17.68
CA CYS A 323 -16.16 9.05 -17.86
C CYS A 323 -16.44 8.50 -19.26
N HIS A 324 -15.47 8.68 -20.14
CA HIS A 324 -15.53 8.36 -21.56
C HIS A 324 -15.02 6.94 -21.85
N HIS A 325 -15.73 6.23 -22.72
CA HIS A 325 -15.29 4.96 -23.31
C HIS A 325 -14.40 5.24 -24.53
N LYS A 326 -13.11 4.91 -24.44
CA LYS A 326 -12.13 5.09 -25.53
C LYS A 326 -12.61 4.43 -26.82
N LYS A 327 -13.04 3.18 -26.72
CA LYS A 327 -13.83 2.48 -27.73
C LYS A 327 -15.31 2.59 -27.30
N PRO A 328 -16.18 3.32 -28.02
CA PRO A 328 -17.58 3.47 -27.68
C PRO A 328 -18.34 2.14 -27.58
N LYS A 329 -19.37 2.09 -26.72
CA LYS A 329 -20.20 0.88 -26.53
C LYS A 329 -20.84 0.39 -27.83
N GLY A 330 -21.33 1.30 -28.68
CA GLY A 330 -21.97 0.97 -29.96
C GLY A 330 -21.07 0.22 -30.95
N ILE A 331 -19.74 0.24 -30.77
CA ILE A 331 -18.79 -0.52 -31.59
C ILE A 331 -18.06 -1.62 -30.80
N GLY A 332 -18.66 -2.09 -29.69
CA GLY A 332 -18.14 -3.21 -28.89
C GLY A 332 -17.20 -2.78 -27.75
N GLY A 333 -17.25 -1.53 -27.30
CA GLY A 333 -16.58 -1.06 -26.10
C GLY A 333 -17.18 -1.65 -24.82
N ARG A 334 -16.32 -2.07 -23.87
CA ARG A 334 -16.72 -2.60 -22.55
C ARG A 334 -16.44 -1.61 -21.42
N ASP A 335 -17.02 -1.86 -20.24
CA ASP A 335 -16.81 -1.06 -19.01
C ASP A 335 -15.49 -1.38 -18.29
N LYS A 336 -14.59 -2.16 -18.92
CA LYS A 336 -13.27 -2.47 -18.40
C LYS A 336 -12.41 -1.21 -18.20
N TYR A 337 -11.64 -1.20 -17.12
CA TYR A 337 -10.73 -0.11 -16.75
C TYR A 337 -9.86 0.40 -17.92
N GLU A 338 -9.29 -0.52 -18.72
CA GLU A 338 -8.43 -0.20 -19.86
C GLU A 338 -9.14 0.61 -20.96
N ASN A 339 -10.46 0.48 -21.08
CA ASN A 339 -11.29 1.16 -22.08
C ASN A 339 -11.92 2.46 -21.56
N LEU A 340 -11.72 2.82 -20.29
CA LEU A 340 -12.30 4.02 -19.70
C LEU A 340 -11.23 5.11 -19.48
N VAL A 341 -11.68 6.37 -19.47
CA VAL A 341 -10.85 7.54 -19.16
C VAL A 341 -11.73 8.70 -18.68
N LEU A 342 -11.28 9.47 -17.69
CA LEU A 342 -12.00 10.69 -17.27
C LEU A 342 -11.52 11.90 -18.06
N VAL A 343 -12.47 12.64 -18.62
CA VAL A 343 -12.24 13.87 -19.37
C VAL A 343 -13.23 14.94 -18.93
N LEU A 344 -12.99 16.20 -19.32
CA LEU A 344 -13.98 17.26 -19.12
C LEU A 344 -15.14 17.05 -20.09
N ALA A 345 -16.36 17.45 -19.72
CA ALA A 345 -17.51 17.44 -20.63
C ALA A 345 -17.22 18.05 -22.03
N PRO A 346 -16.67 19.27 -22.17
CA PRO A 346 -16.33 19.82 -23.50
C PRO A 346 -15.28 19.00 -24.26
N VAL A 347 -14.37 18.32 -23.56
CA VAL A 347 -13.40 17.42 -24.20
C VAL A 347 -14.09 16.16 -24.68
N HIS A 348 -15.07 15.63 -23.93
CA HIS A 348 -15.88 14.50 -24.37
C HIS A 348 -16.65 14.82 -25.65
N GLU A 349 -17.31 15.98 -25.69
CA GLU A 349 -18.01 16.46 -26.89
C GLU A 349 -17.04 16.59 -28.06
N LEU A 350 -15.87 17.21 -27.85
CA LEU A 350 -14.85 17.34 -28.88
C LEU A 350 -14.29 15.99 -29.37
N ILE A 351 -14.27 14.92 -28.56
CA ILE A 351 -13.86 13.59 -29.03
C ILE A 351 -14.87 13.04 -30.04
N HIS A 352 -16.16 13.32 -29.85
CA HIS A 352 -17.23 12.77 -30.69
C HIS A 352 -17.69 13.68 -31.82
N ALA A 353 -17.35 14.98 -31.76
CA ALA A 353 -17.70 15.98 -32.75
C ALA A 353 -17.27 15.58 -34.16
N VAL A 354 -18.22 15.70 -35.09
CA VAL A 354 -18.07 15.41 -36.53
C VAL A 354 -18.08 16.71 -37.32
N ASP A 355 -18.93 17.65 -36.94
CA ASP A 355 -19.09 18.96 -37.55
C ASP A 355 -17.85 19.85 -37.33
N GLU A 356 -17.37 20.48 -38.40
CA GLU A 356 -16.12 21.26 -38.39
C GLU A 356 -16.24 22.56 -37.59
N ASP A 357 -17.39 23.22 -37.64
CA ASP A 357 -17.63 24.46 -36.89
C ASP A 357 -17.67 24.19 -35.38
N THR A 358 -18.32 23.09 -34.99
CA THR A 358 -18.33 22.61 -33.60
C THR A 358 -16.92 22.26 -33.11
N ILE A 359 -16.12 21.57 -33.93
CA ILE A 359 -14.71 21.26 -33.61
C ILE A 359 -13.91 22.54 -33.40
N ARG A 360 -14.04 23.51 -34.31
CA ARG A 360 -13.32 24.79 -34.24
C ARG A 360 -13.69 25.57 -32.98
N SER A 361 -14.98 25.64 -32.64
CA SER A 361 -15.47 26.30 -31.43
C SER A 361 -14.83 25.72 -30.16
N TYR A 362 -14.86 24.40 -30.00
CA TYR A 362 -14.26 23.74 -28.84
C TYR A 362 -12.73 23.85 -28.78
N LEU A 363 -12.04 23.84 -29.93
CA LEU A 363 -10.59 24.05 -29.96
C LEU A 363 -10.20 25.45 -29.48
N THR A 364 -10.92 26.48 -29.93
CA THR A 364 -10.72 27.86 -29.47
C THR A 364 -11.00 28.01 -27.98
N ALA A 365 -12.03 27.35 -27.47
CA ALA A 365 -12.38 27.39 -26.05
C ALA A 365 -11.36 26.64 -25.16
N LEU A 366 -10.90 25.47 -25.60
CA LEU A 366 -10.02 24.61 -24.79
C LEU A 366 -8.55 25.02 -24.86
N LYS A 367 -8.11 25.69 -25.94
CA LYS A 367 -6.73 26.15 -26.18
C LYS A 367 -5.71 25.04 -25.89
N LEU A 368 -5.89 23.90 -26.55
CA LEU A 368 -5.06 22.71 -26.35
C LEU A 368 -3.66 22.91 -26.92
N ASP A 369 -2.64 22.48 -26.17
CA ASP A 369 -1.27 22.38 -26.70
C ASP A 369 -1.09 21.14 -27.59
N THR A 370 0.05 21.05 -28.28
CA THR A 370 0.37 19.94 -29.20
C THR A 370 0.32 18.56 -28.54
N SER A 371 0.74 18.44 -27.27
CA SER A 371 0.69 17.19 -26.52
C SER A 371 -0.74 16.81 -26.17
N GLN A 372 -1.54 17.78 -25.74
CA GLN A 372 -2.96 17.60 -25.43
C GLN A 372 -3.75 17.22 -26.68
N LEU A 373 -3.48 17.86 -27.82
CA LEU A 373 -4.11 17.53 -29.10
C LEU A 373 -3.75 16.11 -29.55
N THR A 374 -2.49 15.69 -29.36
CA THR A 374 -2.07 14.30 -29.64
C THR A 374 -2.87 13.29 -28.80
N LYS A 375 -3.06 13.56 -27.51
CA LYS A 375 -3.89 12.72 -26.62
C LYS A 375 -5.35 12.69 -27.05
N LEU A 376 -5.90 13.84 -27.44
CA LEU A 376 -7.27 13.96 -27.96
C LEU A 376 -7.44 13.13 -29.25
N ASN A 377 -6.52 13.28 -30.21
CA ASN A 377 -6.55 12.56 -31.49
C ASN A 377 -6.45 11.04 -31.30
N LYS A 378 -5.70 10.57 -30.30
CA LYS A 378 -5.69 9.15 -29.91
C LYS A 378 -7.05 8.66 -29.42
N LEU A 379 -7.82 9.49 -28.71
CA LEU A 379 -9.19 9.14 -28.30
C LEU A 379 -10.17 9.22 -29.47
N ARG A 380 -10.05 10.24 -30.34
CA ARG A 380 -10.85 10.38 -31.56
C ARG A 380 -10.70 9.16 -32.47
N THR A 381 -9.48 8.72 -32.74
CA THR A 381 -9.20 7.52 -33.55
C THR A 381 -9.79 6.24 -32.95
N LEU A 382 -9.67 6.03 -31.64
CA LEU A 382 -10.30 4.88 -30.94
C LEU A 382 -11.84 4.94 -31.01
N ALA A 383 -12.41 6.13 -31.07
CA ALA A 383 -13.84 6.37 -31.29
C ALA A 383 -14.26 6.38 -32.77
N LYS A 384 -13.37 5.99 -33.70
CA LYS A 384 -13.59 6.03 -35.15
C LYS A 384 -13.95 7.42 -35.69
N ARG A 385 -13.34 8.48 -35.13
CA ARG A 385 -13.41 9.86 -35.61
C ARG A 385 -12.09 10.26 -36.28
N LYS A 386 -12.17 11.16 -37.27
CA LYS A 386 -10.99 11.71 -37.95
C LYS A 386 -10.12 12.49 -36.94
N PRO A 387 -8.79 12.30 -36.93
CA PRO A 387 -7.87 13.19 -36.22
C PRO A 387 -8.06 14.63 -36.67
N ILE A 388 -7.78 15.58 -35.77
CA ILE A 388 -7.74 17.00 -36.10
C ILE A 388 -6.31 17.36 -36.47
N ASP A 389 -6.10 17.91 -37.66
CA ASP A 389 -4.78 18.26 -38.18
C ASP A 389 -4.15 19.45 -37.44
N LEU A 390 -2.82 19.39 -37.31
CA LEU A 390 -2.00 20.36 -36.58
C LEU A 390 -1.72 21.66 -37.36
N GLU A 391 -1.97 21.70 -38.67
CA GLU A 391 -1.38 22.70 -39.58
C GLU A 391 -2.36 23.63 -40.33
N LYS A 392 -3.65 23.70 -39.99
CA LYS A 392 -4.56 24.69 -40.62
C LYS A 392 -5.47 25.40 -39.63
N PRO A 393 -5.02 26.48 -38.97
CA PRO A 393 -5.93 27.51 -38.51
C PRO A 393 -6.30 28.37 -39.73
N ASN A 394 -7.19 27.87 -40.61
CA ASN A 394 -7.77 28.73 -41.64
C ASN A 394 -8.76 29.70 -40.99
N LEU A 395 -8.23 30.82 -40.49
CA LEU A 395 -8.97 32.05 -40.20
C LEU A 395 -9.23 32.75 -41.54
N THR A 396 -10.31 32.38 -42.23
CA THR A 396 -10.88 33.24 -43.27
C THR A 396 -12.14 33.89 -42.71
N ASN A 397 -11.99 35.15 -42.26
CA ASN A 397 -13.09 36.07 -42.00
C ASN A 397 -13.81 36.34 -43.33
N ASN A 398 -15.00 35.78 -43.52
CA ASN A 398 -15.93 36.30 -44.53
C ASN A 398 -16.86 37.31 -43.86
N SER A 399 -16.47 38.58 -43.94
CA SER A 399 -17.35 39.72 -43.73
C SER A 399 -18.36 39.79 -44.88
N HIS A 400 -19.57 39.27 -44.65
CA HIS A 400 -20.76 39.64 -45.41
C HIS A 400 -21.38 40.85 -44.73
N ASN A 401 -21.08 42.05 -45.23
CA ASN A 401 -21.85 43.24 -44.92
C ASN A 401 -22.84 43.48 -46.08
N GLY A 402 -24.07 43.02 -45.86
CA GLY A 402 -25.19 43.28 -46.76
C GLY A 402 -25.62 44.74 -46.64
N MET A 403 -25.73 45.38 -47.81
CA MET A 403 -26.39 46.67 -48.04
C MET A 403 -27.75 46.72 -47.34
N THR A 404 -27.96 47.74 -46.52
CA THR A 404 -29.28 48.29 -46.22
C THR A 404 -29.30 49.77 -46.61
N LYS A 405 -30.16 50.09 -47.57
CA LYS A 405 -30.65 51.43 -47.88
C LYS A 405 -31.73 51.81 -46.87
N GLU A 406 -32.06 53.11 -46.88
CA GLU A 406 -33.13 53.83 -46.14
C GLU A 406 -32.67 54.47 -44.83
N THR A 407 -32.99 55.73 -44.48
CA THR A 407 -33.75 56.81 -45.15
C THR A 407 -33.34 58.14 -44.48
N LYS A 408 -33.55 59.24 -45.21
CA LYS A 408 -33.40 60.64 -44.80
C LYS A 408 -34.06 60.96 -43.45
N LYS A 409 -33.42 61.82 -42.64
CA LYS A 409 -34.09 62.95 -41.99
C LYS A 409 -33.11 64.10 -41.72
N SER A 410 -33.43 65.23 -42.32
CA SER A 410 -32.92 66.58 -42.06
C SER A 410 -33.41 67.09 -40.70
N VAL A 411 -32.50 67.65 -39.90
CA VAL A 411 -32.43 69.07 -39.46
C VAL A 411 -30.97 69.36 -39.14
#